data_AF-A0A966JAG9-F1
#
_entry.id   AF-A0A966JAG9-F1
#
_cell.length_a   1.000
_cell.length_b   1.000
_cell.length_c   1.000
_cell.angle_alpha   90.00
_cell.angle_beta   90.00
_cell.angle_gamma   90.00
#
_symmetry.space_group_name_H-M   'P 1'
#
loop_
_entity.id
_entity.type
_entity.pdbx_description
1 polymer ?
#
loop_
_entity_poly.entity_id
_entity_poly.type
_entity_poly.pdbx_seq_one_letter_code
_entity_poly.pdbx_strand_id
1 'polypeptide(L)'
;MGFKRPFWAHQALEYVLALALLSHVLRVDDGIWPRVLAAALLINVAVVDGPFGAFRLTTRKQHRVVDVVLAAGAVLLGVQWWIELSTLTRVVVLGIGLLLGALIPITQWEPRVSRRTRRTG
;
A
#
# COMPACT_ATOMS: atom_id res chain seq x y z
N MET A 1 -15.94 -0.85 -19.70
CA MET A 1 -14.52 -0.68 -19.36
C MET A 1 -14.43 0.25 -18.15
N GLY A 2 -14.16 -0.28 -16.96
CA GLY A 2 -14.05 0.55 -15.74
C GLY A 2 -12.86 1.50 -15.82
N PHE A 3 -13.05 2.74 -15.37
CA PHE A 3 -12.02 3.77 -15.35
C PHE A 3 -10.91 3.36 -14.37
N LYS A 4 -9.82 2.76 -14.86
CA LYS A 4 -8.68 2.41 -14.02
C LYS A 4 -7.91 3.67 -13.60
N ARG A 5 -7.61 3.81 -12.32
CA ARG A 5 -6.84 4.91 -11.72
C ARG A 5 -5.36 4.79 -12.07
N PRO A 6 -4.67 5.91 -12.31
CA PRO A 6 -3.24 5.88 -12.64
C PRO A 6 -2.41 5.42 -11.43
N PHE A 7 -1.29 4.72 -11.70
CA PHE A 7 -0.41 4.18 -10.64
C PHE A 7 0.11 5.23 -9.66
N TRP A 8 0.35 6.48 -10.09
CA TRP A 8 0.78 7.54 -9.19
C TRP A 8 -0.24 7.83 -8.08
N ALA A 9 -1.54 7.73 -8.39
CA ALA A 9 -2.60 7.98 -7.42
C ALA A 9 -2.69 6.83 -6.41
N HIS A 10 -2.41 5.60 -6.86
CA HIS A 10 -2.25 4.43 -5.99
C HIS A 10 -1.09 4.66 -4.99
N GLN A 11 0.10 4.98 -5.49
CA GLN A 11 1.27 5.27 -4.65
C GLN A 11 1.04 6.43 -3.68
N ALA A 12 0.40 7.51 -4.12
CA ALA A 12 0.10 8.65 -3.26
C ALA A 12 -0.79 8.24 -2.08
N LEU A 13 -1.84 7.45 -2.35
CA LEU A 13 -2.72 6.96 -1.30
C LEU A 13 -2.00 6.00 -0.36
N GLU A 14 -1.14 5.11 -0.87
CA GLU A 14 -0.32 4.23 -0.04
C GLU A 14 0.60 5.00 0.91
N TYR A 15 1.27 6.05 0.45
CA TYR A 15 2.07 6.89 1.34
C TYR A 15 1.22 7.52 2.44
N VAL A 16 0.03 8.05 2.10
CA VAL A 16 -0.88 8.62 3.10
C VAL A 16 -1.29 7.56 4.14
N LEU A 17 -1.67 6.37 3.69
CA LEU A 17 -2.08 5.28 4.59
C LEU A 17 -0.90 4.76 5.44
N ALA A 18 0.28 4.61 4.85
CA ALA A 18 1.50 4.17 5.53
C ALA A 18 1.93 5.18 6.60
N LEU A 19 1.96 6.47 6.27
CA LEU A 19 2.32 7.54 7.21
C LEU A 19 1.25 7.75 8.28
N ALA A 20 -0.03 7.59 7.94
CA ALA A 20 -1.12 7.61 8.92
C ALA A 20 -0.97 6.47 9.94
N LEU A 21 -0.73 5.24 9.47
CA LEU A 21 -0.51 4.10 10.36
C LEU A 21 0.77 4.28 11.19
N LEU A 22 1.87 4.69 10.56
CA LEU A 22 3.13 4.95 11.26
C LEU A 22 2.94 5.99 12.37
N SER A 23 2.25 7.09 12.06
CA SER A 23 1.93 8.12 13.04
C SER A 23 1.05 7.60 14.18
N HIS A 24 0.11 6.70 13.89
CA HIS A 24 -0.74 6.06 14.88
C HIS A 24 0.07 5.16 15.82
N VAL A 25 0.85 4.23 15.27
CA VAL A 25 1.62 3.22 16.04
C VAL A 25 2.81 3.78 16.80
N LEU A 26 3.23 5.01 16.50
CA LEU A 26 4.21 5.77 17.29
C LEU A 26 3.59 6.41 18.55
N ARG A 27 2.25 6.50 18.63
CA ARG A 27 1.53 7.12 19.76
C ARG A 27 0.88 6.10 20.69
N VAL A 28 0.76 4.85 20.25
CA VAL A 28 0.09 3.77 20.99
C VAL A 28 1.04 2.60 21.22
N ASP A 29 0.81 1.85 22.29
CA ASP A 29 1.57 0.64 22.61
C ASP A 29 0.76 -0.64 22.37
N ASP A 30 0.31 -0.83 21.12
CA ASP A 30 -0.49 -1.97 20.68
C ASP A 30 0.38 -3.10 20.06
N GLY A 31 1.56 -3.31 20.61
CA GLY A 31 2.49 -4.36 20.18
C GLY A 31 3.22 -4.09 18.86
N ILE A 32 3.97 -5.09 18.42
CA ILE A 32 4.93 -4.96 17.30
C ILE A 32 4.28 -5.07 15.91
N TRP A 33 3.19 -5.82 15.78
CA TRP A 33 2.61 -6.15 14.47
C TRP A 33 2.07 -4.94 13.69
N PRO A 34 1.36 -3.98 14.31
CA PRO A 34 0.97 -2.75 13.62
C PRO A 34 2.18 -1.92 13.15
N ARG A 35 3.29 -1.94 13.90
CA ARG A 35 4.54 -1.24 13.54
C ARG A 35 5.22 -1.88 12.35
N VAL A 36 5.28 -3.21 12.33
CA VAL A 36 5.79 -3.99 11.18
C VAL A 36 4.96 -3.72 9.94
N LEU A 37 3.63 -3.72 10.05
CA LEU A 37 2.73 -3.40 8.94
C LEU A 37 2.95 -1.98 8.40
N ALA A 38 3.08 -0.99 9.29
CA ALA A 38 3.37 0.41 8.91
C ALA A 38 4.69 0.53 8.14
N ALA A 39 5.75 -0.08 8.67
CA ALA A 39 7.06 -0.10 8.02
C ALA A 39 7.02 -0.82 6.67
N ALA A 40 6.34 -1.97 6.58
CA ALA A 40 6.24 -2.74 5.35
C ALA A 40 5.48 -1.98 4.26
N LEU A 41 4.38 -1.30 4.59
CA LEU A 41 3.65 -0.43 3.66
C LEU A 41 4.54 0.70 3.15
N LEU A 42 5.24 1.39 4.06
CA LEU A 42 6.12 2.50 3.71
C LEU A 42 7.29 2.04 2.82
N ILE A 43 7.90 0.91 3.14
CA ILE A 43 8.98 0.33 2.34
C ILE A 43 8.44 -0.05 0.95
N ASN A 44 7.31 -0.75 0.87
CA ASN A 44 6.77 -1.22 -0.41
C ASN A 44 6.54 -0.05 -1.38
N VAL A 45 5.88 1.01 -0.92
CA VAL A 45 5.64 2.21 -1.75
C VAL A 45 6.93 2.97 -2.08
N ALA A 46 7.93 2.95 -1.19
CA ALA A 46 9.21 3.61 -1.42
C ALA A 46 10.10 2.87 -2.42
N VAL A 47 9.99 1.54 -2.54
CA VAL A 47 10.92 0.72 -3.34
C VAL A 47 10.42 0.40 -4.77
N VAL A 48 9.19 0.79 -5.12
CA VAL A 48 8.62 0.49 -6.44
C VAL A 48 9.04 1.50 -7.52
N ASP A 49 9.27 1.00 -8.73
CA ASP A 49 9.47 1.82 -9.93
C ASP A 49 8.19 2.56 -10.33
N GLY A 50 8.03 3.75 -9.74
CA GLY A 50 6.92 4.66 -9.96
C GLY A 50 7.27 6.12 -9.69
N PRO A 51 6.36 7.05 -10.04
CA PRO A 51 6.61 8.50 -9.90
C PRO A 51 7.03 8.97 -8.50
N PHE A 52 6.59 8.26 -7.45
CA PHE A 52 6.93 8.58 -6.06
C PHE A 52 7.84 7.54 -5.40
N GLY A 53 8.45 6.63 -6.17
CA GLY A 53 9.41 5.67 -5.64
C GLY A 53 10.72 6.36 -5.25
N ALA A 54 11.15 6.21 -4.00
CA ALA A 54 12.44 6.70 -3.52
C ALA A 54 13.60 5.84 -4.04
N PHE A 55 13.40 4.53 -4.09
CA PHE A 55 14.36 3.54 -4.56
C PHE A 55 13.66 2.72 -5.66
N ARG A 56 14.18 2.67 -6.89
CA ARG A 56 13.49 1.97 -8.01
C ARG A 56 13.92 0.51 -8.08
N LEU A 57 13.63 -0.25 -7.02
CA LEU A 57 14.15 -1.61 -6.82
C LEU A 57 13.17 -2.69 -7.24
N THR A 58 11.85 -2.43 -7.18
CA THR A 58 10.81 -3.41 -7.50
C THR A 58 9.96 -2.97 -8.69
N THR A 59 9.45 -3.95 -9.42
CA THR A 59 8.50 -3.73 -10.51
C THR A 59 7.08 -3.55 -9.98
N ARG A 60 6.21 -2.90 -10.76
CA ARG A 60 4.78 -2.76 -10.42
C ARG A 60 4.06 -4.10 -10.22
N LYS A 61 4.52 -5.17 -10.88
CA LYS A 61 3.99 -6.52 -10.69
C LYS A 61 4.34 -7.07 -9.30
N GLN A 62 5.59 -6.91 -8.87
CA GLN A 62 6.03 -7.32 -7.54
C GLN A 62 5.32 -6.49 -6.46
N HIS A 63 5.25 -5.17 -6.63
CA HIS A 63 4.51 -4.26 -5.75
C HIS A 63 3.06 -4.69 -5.56
N ARG A 64 2.34 -5.02 -6.65
CA ARG A 64 0.96 -5.52 -6.58
C ARG A 64 0.82 -6.78 -5.72
N VAL A 65 1.74 -7.72 -5.84
CA VAL A 65 1.69 -8.96 -5.05
C VAL A 65 1.89 -8.62 -3.58
N VAL A 66 2.86 -7.76 -3.27
CA VAL A 66 3.11 -7.30 -1.90
C VAL A 66 1.91 -6.54 -1.35
N ASP A 67 1.26 -5.67 -2.13
CA ASP A 67 0.05 -4.95 -1.71
C ASP A 67 -1.09 -5.88 -1.33
N VAL A 68 -1.32 -6.93 -2.13
CA VAL A 68 -2.35 -7.93 -1.81
C VAL A 68 -2.04 -8.60 -0.48
N VAL A 69 -0.77 -8.95 -0.24
CA VAL A 69 -0.33 -9.56 1.03
C VAL A 69 -0.49 -8.58 2.20
N LEU A 70 -0.11 -7.31 2.03
CA LEU A 70 -0.22 -6.30 3.07
C LEU A 70 -1.67 -5.94 3.38
N ALA A 71 -2.54 -5.85 2.35
CA ALA A 71 -3.97 -5.62 2.53
C ALA A 71 -4.63 -6.79 3.28
N ALA A 72 -4.35 -8.03 2.86
CA ALA A 72 -4.85 -9.22 3.55
C ALA A 72 -4.32 -9.31 4.98
N GLY A 73 -3.03 -9.05 5.20
CA GLY A 73 -2.41 -9.03 6.51
C GLY A 73 -3.02 -7.98 7.44
N ALA A 74 -3.32 -6.78 6.92
CA ALA A 74 -3.99 -5.72 7.66
C ALA A 74 -5.42 -6.10 8.07
N VAL A 75 -6.18 -6.71 7.16
CA VAL A 75 -7.52 -7.23 7.48
C VAL A 75 -7.45 -8.32 8.55
N LEU A 76 -6.56 -9.30 8.39
CA LEU A 76 -6.37 -10.37 9.36
C LEU A 76 -5.98 -9.82 10.74
N LEU A 77 -5.02 -8.88 10.79
CA LEU A 77 -4.56 -8.26 12.03
C LEU A 77 -5.68 -7.51 12.76
N GLY A 78 -6.62 -6.91 12.01
CA GLY A 78 -7.74 -6.19 12.58
C GLY A 78 -8.90 -7.06 13.06
N VAL A 79 -9.18 -8.19 12.38
CA VAL A 79 -10.31 -9.09 12.70
C VAL A 79 -9.94 -10.14 13.76
N GLN A 80 -8.69 -10.59 13.79
CA GLN A 80 -8.24 -11.64 14.71
C GLN A 80 -8.53 -11.33 16.20
N TRP A 81 -8.67 -12.34 17.04
CA TRP A 81 -8.97 -12.17 18.47
C TRP A 81 -7.83 -12.54 19.44
N TRP A 82 -6.71 -13.09 18.95
CA TRP A 82 -5.64 -13.65 19.78
C TRP A 82 -4.47 -12.69 20.06
N ILE A 83 -4.34 -11.60 19.32
CA ILE A 83 -3.42 -10.48 19.56
C ILE A 83 -4.24 -9.34 20.14
N GLU A 84 -3.87 -8.92 21.34
CA GLU A 84 -4.46 -7.77 21.99
C GLU A 84 -4.05 -6.49 21.26
N LEU A 85 -5.04 -5.75 20.78
CA LEU A 85 -4.91 -4.47 20.11
C LEU A 85 -6.06 -3.59 20.60
N SER A 86 -5.79 -2.31 20.86
CA SER A 86 -6.84 -1.34 21.14
C SER A 86 -7.89 -1.31 20.02
N THR A 87 -9.13 -1.00 20.37
CA THR A 87 -10.25 -0.88 19.42
C THR A 87 -9.91 0.11 18.31
N LEU A 88 -9.24 1.22 18.63
CA LEU A 88 -8.83 2.21 17.64
C LEU A 88 -7.81 1.62 16.65
N THR A 89 -6.77 0.93 17.14
CA THR A 89 -5.79 0.26 16.27
C THR A 89 -6.45 -0.74 15.33
N ARG A 90 -7.40 -1.55 15.84
CA ARG A 90 -8.17 -2.49 15.02
C ARG A 90 -8.90 -1.77 13.89
N VAL A 91 -9.63 -0.71 14.22
CA VAL A 91 -10.36 0.08 13.22
C VAL A 91 -9.41 0.68 12.17
N VAL A 92 -8.27 1.23 12.59
CA VAL A 92 -7.28 1.82 11.67
C VAL A 92 -6.70 0.76 10.73
N VAL A 93 -6.21 -0.37 11.25
CA VAL A 93 -5.60 -1.42 10.40
C VAL A 93 -6.64 -2.07 9.47
N LEU A 94 -7.88 -2.29 9.96
CA LEU A 94 -8.99 -2.76 9.11
C LEU A 94 -9.29 -1.77 8.00
N GLY A 95 -9.44 -0.49 8.33
CA GLY A 95 -9.72 0.57 7.37
C GLY A 95 -8.65 0.62 6.27
N ILE A 96 -7.38 0.55 6.65
CA ILE A 96 -6.26 0.51 5.70
C ILE A 96 -6.33 -0.74 4.81
N GLY A 97 -6.52 -1.93 5.40
CA GLY A 97 -6.60 -3.18 4.64
C GLY A 97 -7.73 -3.17 3.61
N LEU A 98 -8.90 -2.66 4.00
CA LEU A 98 -10.05 -2.53 3.11
C LEU A 98 -9.83 -1.48 2.01
N LEU A 99 -9.26 -0.33 2.34
CA LEU A 99 -8.96 0.73 1.37
C LEU A 99 -7.93 0.26 0.34
N LEU A 100 -6.85 -0.39 0.77
CA LEU A 100 -5.87 -0.99 -0.13
C LEU A 100 -6.51 -2.09 -1.00
N GLY A 101 -7.28 -2.99 -0.38
CA GLY A 101 -8.01 -4.04 -1.06
C GLY A 101 -8.95 -3.51 -2.15
N ALA A 102 -9.64 -2.40 -1.89
CA ALA A 102 -10.50 -1.72 -2.86
C ALA A 102 -9.73 -0.97 -3.95
N LEU A 103 -8.53 -0.46 -3.64
CA LEU A 103 -7.68 0.29 -4.56
C LEU A 103 -6.99 -0.62 -5.60
N ILE A 104 -6.48 -1.78 -5.18
CA ILE A 104 -5.75 -2.75 -6.04
C ILE A 104 -6.48 -3.09 -7.35
N PRO A 105 -7.78 -3.46 -7.38
CA PRO A 105 -8.47 -3.85 -8.62
C PRO A 105 -8.69 -2.67 -9.57
N ILE A 106 -8.74 -1.43 -9.06
CA ILE A 106 -8.97 -0.23 -9.89
C ILE A 106 -7.67 0.40 -10.40
N THR A 107 -6.49 -0.10 -10.03
CA THR A 107 -5.19 0.49 -10.40
C THR A 107 -4.68 0.06 -11.78
N GLN A 108 -4.11 1.01 -12.54
CA GLN A 108 -3.39 0.77 -13.80
C GLN A 108 -1.94 0.33 -13.53
N TRP A 109 -1.72 -0.98 -13.53
CA TRP A 109 -0.40 -1.58 -13.27
C TRP A 109 0.56 -1.49 -14.46
N GLU A 110 0.05 -1.32 -15.68
CA GLU A 110 0.88 -1.22 -16.89
C GLU A 110 1.47 0.20 -17.04
N PRO A 111 2.79 0.32 -17.27
CA PRO A 111 3.38 1.59 -17.69
C PRO A 111 2.76 2.04 -19.01
N ARG A 112 2.30 3.30 -19.10
CA ARG A 112 1.89 3.86 -20.38
C ARG A 112 3.14 4.00 -21.25
N VAL A 113 3.23 3.21 -22.33
CA VAL A 113 4.30 3.35 -23.32
C VAL A 113 4.19 4.74 -23.92
N SER A 114 5.12 5.63 -23.58
CA SER A 114 5.18 6.96 -24.18
C SER A 114 5.47 6.79 -25.67
N ARG A 115 4.57 7.26 -26.55
CA ARG A 115 4.67 7.21 -28.02
C ARG A 115 5.92 7.88 -28.64
N ARG A 116 6.89 8.35 -27.83
CA ARG A 116 8.05 9.13 -28.27
C ARG A 116 9.08 8.32 -29.06
N THR A 117 9.06 6.99 -28.98
CA THR A 117 10.00 6.11 -29.70
C THR A 117 9.57 5.76 -31.13
N ARG A 118 8.37 6.18 -31.59
CA ARG A 118 7.85 5.86 -32.94
C ARG A 118 8.12 6.93 -34.00
N ARG A 119 8.94 7.94 -33.70
CA ARG A 119 9.25 9.07 -34.62
C ARG A 119 10.69 9.09 -35.14
N THR A 120 11.49 8.06 -34.87
CA THR A 120 12.90 7.95 -35.31
C THR A 120 13.20 6.64 -36.02
N GLY A 121 12.20 6.02 -36.65
CA GLY A 121 12.35 4.84 -37.52
C GLY A 121 11.86 5.17 -38.90
#